data_AF-A0A7V5N8S9-F1
#
_entry.id   AF-A0A7V5N8S9-F1
#
_cell.length_a   1.000
_cell.length_b   1.000
_cell.length_c   1.000
_cell.angle_alpha   90.00
_cell.angle_beta   90.00
_cell.angle_gamma   90.00
#
_symmetry.space_group_name_H-M   'P 1'
#
loop_
_entity.id
_entity.type
_entity.pdbx_description
1 polymer ?
#
loop_
_entity_poly.entity_id
_entity_poly.type
_entity_poly.pdbx_seq_one_letter_code
_entity_poly.pdbx_strand_id
1 'polypeptide(L)'
;MERKRSLTETPNPLTGNIDLAGPLGIVRLLRQTDAQIFAGFETYPGFYDKDVLDAIARVASVAQEILEHPRGRVVFSGAGTSGRLAMFLAREFN
;
A
#
# COMPACT_ATOMS: atom_id res chain seq x y z
N MET A 1 -26.42 -4.84 -14.16
CA MET A 1 -25.59 -3.69 -13.74
C MET A 1 -24.15 -4.11 -13.98
N GLU A 2 -23.46 -3.45 -14.92
CA GLU A 2 -22.08 -3.81 -15.27
C GLU A 2 -21.17 -3.56 -14.05
N ARG A 3 -20.44 -4.58 -13.61
CA ARG A 3 -19.63 -4.50 -12.39
C ARG A 3 -18.37 -3.71 -12.72
N LYS A 4 -18.34 -2.41 -12.35
CA LYS A 4 -17.13 -1.59 -12.44
C LYS A 4 -16.02 -2.30 -11.65
N ARG A 5 -14.88 -2.59 -12.30
CA ARG A 5 -13.72 -3.22 -11.66
C ARG A 5 -13.23 -2.34 -10.50
N SER A 6 -12.74 -2.95 -9.42
CA SER A 6 -12.00 -2.20 -8.40
C SER A 6 -10.68 -1.70 -8.99
N LEU A 7 -10.10 -0.68 -8.35
CA LEU A 7 -8.79 -0.16 -8.77
C LEU A 7 -7.73 -1.26 -8.80
N THR A 8 -7.72 -2.12 -7.78
CA THR A 8 -6.76 -3.23 -7.63
C THR A 8 -6.83 -4.27 -8.73
N GLU A 9 -7.94 -4.34 -9.47
CA GLU A 9 -8.18 -5.27 -10.58
C GLU A 9 -8.19 -4.56 -11.95
N THR A 10 -7.85 -3.26 -11.96
CA THR A 10 -7.78 -2.44 -13.19
C THR A 10 -6.36 -2.51 -13.77
N PRO A 11 -6.21 -2.78 -15.08
CA PRO A 11 -4.88 -2.77 -15.71
C PRO A 11 -4.23 -1.39 -15.61
N ASN A 12 -2.93 -1.37 -15.31
CA ASN A 12 -2.17 -0.11 -15.32
C ASN A 12 -1.92 0.35 -16.76
N PRO A 13 -2.28 1.59 -17.14
CA PRO A 13 -2.05 2.11 -18.49
C PRO A 13 -0.58 2.10 -18.93
N LEU A 14 0.36 2.18 -17.99
CA LEU A 14 1.79 2.15 -18.30
C LEU A 14 2.26 0.78 -18.79
N THR A 15 1.59 -0.30 -18.40
CA THR A 15 2.08 -1.68 -18.59
C THR A 15 1.31 -2.45 -19.67
N GLY A 16 0.57 -1.77 -20.56
CA GLY A 16 -0.29 -2.42 -21.56
C GLY A 16 0.42 -3.41 -22.49
N ASN A 17 1.72 -3.20 -22.74
CA ASN A 17 2.55 -4.05 -23.63
C ASN A 17 3.72 -4.69 -22.86
N ILE A 18 3.56 -4.97 -21.57
CA ILE A 18 4.64 -5.52 -20.72
C ILE A 18 5.12 -6.91 -21.19
N ASP A 19 4.24 -7.68 -21.82
CA ASP A 19 4.50 -9.00 -22.41
C ASP A 19 5.40 -8.94 -23.65
N LEU A 20 5.45 -7.79 -24.33
CA LEU A 20 6.34 -7.54 -25.48
C LEU A 20 7.67 -6.92 -25.07
N ALA A 21 7.84 -6.54 -23.80
CA ALA A 21 9.02 -5.84 -23.32
C ALA A 21 10.19 -6.79 -23.01
N GLY A 22 11.41 -6.42 -23.42
CA GLY A 22 12.62 -7.08 -22.96
C GLY A 22 12.90 -6.80 -21.46
N PRO A 23 13.87 -7.49 -20.84
CA PRO A 23 14.11 -7.41 -19.39
C PRO A 23 14.30 -5.99 -18.84
N LEU A 24 15.10 -5.16 -19.52
CA LEU A 24 15.30 -3.76 -19.12
C LEU A 24 14.02 -2.92 -19.27
N GLY A 25 13.19 -3.23 -20.28
CA GLY A 25 11.89 -2.59 -20.48
C GLY A 25 10.95 -2.90 -19.32
N ILE A 26 10.85 -4.18 -18.93
CA ILE A 26 10.02 -4.61 -17.80
C ILE A 26 10.42 -3.89 -16.50
N VAL A 27 11.72 -3.82 -16.19
CA VAL A 27 12.20 -3.12 -14.98
C VAL A 27 11.82 -1.63 -15.00
N ARG A 28 11.93 -0.98 -16.17
CA ARG A 28 11.55 0.45 -16.32
C ARG A 28 10.05 0.65 -16.11
N LEU A 29 9.22 -0.23 -16.68
CA LEU A 29 7.77 -0.19 -16.52
C LEU A 29 7.37 -0.36 -15.05
N LEU A 30 7.87 -1.40 -14.39
CA LEU A 30 7.55 -1.67 -12.98
C LEU A 30 8.03 -0.56 -12.05
N ARG A 31 9.23 0.02 -12.31
CA ARG A 31 9.70 1.20 -11.58
C ARG A 31 8.73 2.39 -11.68
N GLN A 32 8.16 2.63 -12.86
CA GLN A 32 7.19 3.71 -13.04
C GLN A 32 5.88 3.42 -12.30
N THR A 33 5.44 2.16 -12.27
CA THR A 33 4.30 1.73 -11.47
C THR A 33 4.56 1.93 -9.97
N ASP A 34 5.74 1.56 -9.47
CA ASP A 34 6.10 1.78 -8.05
C ASP A 34 6.11 3.27 -7.68
N ALA A 35 6.52 4.14 -8.60
CA ALA A 35 6.51 5.59 -8.38
C ALA A 35 5.08 6.15 -8.16
N GLN A 36 4.05 5.50 -8.69
CA GLN A 36 2.65 5.91 -8.50
C GLN A 36 2.16 5.74 -7.05
N ILE A 37 2.84 4.92 -6.23
CA ILE A 37 2.56 4.87 -4.78
C ILE A 37 2.74 6.25 -4.16
N PHE A 38 3.76 6.99 -4.60
CA PHE A 38 4.10 8.30 -4.06
C PHE A 38 3.43 9.45 -4.80
N ALA A 39 3.28 9.32 -6.12
CA ALA A 39 2.71 10.36 -6.98
C ALA A 39 1.17 10.33 -7.06
N GLY A 40 0.53 9.27 -6.55
CA GLY A 40 -0.89 9.02 -6.72
C GLY A 40 -1.21 8.32 -8.05
N PHE A 41 -2.49 7.96 -8.22
CA PHE A 41 -2.98 7.28 -9.41
C PHE A 41 -4.39 7.73 -9.76
N GLU A 42 -4.57 8.33 -10.94
CA GLU A 42 -5.83 8.92 -11.39
C GLU A 42 -6.41 9.90 -10.35
N THR A 43 -7.56 9.56 -9.76
CA THR A 43 -8.25 10.35 -8.72
C THR A 43 -7.86 9.92 -7.30
N TYR A 44 -6.93 8.98 -7.14
CA TYR A 44 -6.48 8.49 -5.83
C TYR A 44 -5.23 9.23 -5.38
N PRO A 45 -5.17 9.61 -4.09
CA PRO A 45 -4.07 10.39 -3.55
C PRO A 45 -2.76 9.60 -3.55
N GLY A 46 -1.66 10.33 -3.63
CA GLY A 46 -0.33 9.80 -3.38
C GLY A 46 -0.06 9.64 -1.89
N PHE A 47 0.96 8.84 -1.55
CA PHE A 47 1.33 8.59 -0.16
C PHE A 47 1.66 9.85 0.66
N TYR A 48 2.14 10.91 0.00
CA TYR A 48 2.51 12.17 0.65
C TYR A 48 1.40 13.23 0.67
N ASP A 49 0.21 12.91 0.16
CA ASP A 49 -0.90 13.85 0.19
C ASP A 49 -1.40 14.06 1.62
N LYS A 50 -1.85 15.28 1.90
CA LYS A 50 -2.13 15.74 3.27
C LYS A 50 -3.15 14.86 3.98
N ASP A 51 -4.21 14.47 3.29
CA ASP A 51 -5.28 13.63 3.84
C ASP A 51 -4.79 12.23 4.25
N VAL A 52 -3.89 11.65 3.46
CA VAL A 52 -3.22 10.37 3.75
C VAL A 52 -2.31 10.51 4.97
N LEU A 53 -1.45 11.53 5.00
CA LEU A 53 -0.55 11.79 6.13
C LEU A 53 -1.32 12.08 7.43
N ASP A 54 -2.39 12.87 7.36
CA ASP A 54 -3.26 13.15 8.49
C ASP A 54 -3.90 11.85 9.03
N ALA A 55 -4.30 10.93 8.14
CA ALA A 55 -4.88 9.65 8.54
C ALA A 55 -3.85 8.75 9.23
N ILE A 56 -2.63 8.66 8.69
CA ILE A 56 -1.52 7.92 9.31
C ILE A 56 -1.22 8.49 10.70
N ALA A 57 -1.13 9.81 10.84
CA ALA A 57 -0.87 10.47 12.11
C ALA A 57 -1.95 10.13 13.16
N ARG A 58 -3.23 10.15 12.78
CA ARG A 58 -4.32 9.75 13.68
C ARG A 58 -4.20 8.30 14.15
N VAL A 59 -3.89 7.37 13.24
CA VAL A 59 -3.72 5.96 13.62
C VAL A 59 -2.50 5.79 14.54
N ALA A 60 -1.41 6.50 14.29
CA ALA A 60 -0.22 6.46 15.13
C ALA A 60 -0.51 6.96 16.55
N SER A 61 -1.27 8.05 16.71
CA SER A 61 -1.69 8.56 18.02
C SER A 61 -2.53 7.54 18.80
N VAL A 62 -3.50 6.90 18.14
CA VAL A 62 -4.32 5.85 18.78
C VAL A 62 -3.47 4.64 19.18
N ALA A 63 -2.52 4.24 18.33
CA ALA A 63 -1.60 3.15 18.65
C ALA A 63 -0.72 3.48 19.86
N GLN A 64 -0.22 4.72 19.95
CA GLN A 64 0.53 5.20 21.12
C GLN A 64 -0.30 5.06 22.41
N GLU A 65 -1.51 5.61 22.42
CA GLU A 65 -2.41 5.55 23.60
C GLU A 65 -2.68 4.10 24.05
N ILE A 66 -2.85 3.17 23.09
CA ILE A 66 -3.01 1.74 23.40
C ILE A 66 -1.74 1.18 24.05
N LEU A 67 -0.57 1.49 23.50
CA LEU A 67 0.71 0.94 23.94
C LEU A 67 1.17 1.50 25.30
N GLU A 68 0.67 2.66 25.72
CA GLU A 68 0.89 3.21 27.07
C GLU A 68 0.25 2.33 28.17
N HIS A 69 -0.78 1.56 27.84
CA HIS A 69 -1.38 0.63 28.78
C HIS A 69 -0.58 -0.68 28.87
N PRO A 70 -0.22 -1.20 30.07
CA PRO A 70 0.61 -2.42 30.20
C PRO A 70 0.07 -3.67 29.50
N ARG A 71 -1.26 -3.76 29.35
CA ARG A 71 -1.95 -4.85 28.64
C ARG A 71 -2.46 -4.46 27.24
N GLY A 72 -2.15 -3.26 26.77
CA GLY A 72 -2.55 -2.80 25.44
C GLY A 72 -1.81 -3.57 24.35
N ARG A 73 -2.50 -3.85 23.24
CA ARG A 73 -1.95 -4.62 22.12
C ARG A 73 -2.45 -4.03 20.81
N VAL A 74 -1.54 -3.88 19.85
CA VAL A 74 -1.87 -3.57 18.45
C VAL A 74 -1.81 -4.87 17.66
N VAL A 75 -2.88 -5.19 16.92
CA VAL A 75 -2.99 -6.44 16.17
C VAL A 75 -3.02 -6.14 14.68
N PHE A 76 -2.04 -6.69 13.95
CA PHE A 76 -2.05 -6.72 12.49
C PHE A 76 -2.61 -8.05 12.01
N SER A 77 -3.48 -8.03 11.00
CA SER A 77 -4.10 -9.23 10.41
C SER A 77 -4.19 -9.11 8.89
N GLY A 78 -4.11 -10.25 8.19
CA GLY A 78 -4.20 -10.30 6.74
C GLY A 78 -3.98 -11.72 6.19
N ALA A 79 -4.15 -11.88 4.88
CA ALA A 79 -3.95 -13.15 4.18
C ALA A 79 -2.79 -13.05 3.16
N GLY A 80 -2.17 -14.19 2.82
CA GLY A 80 -1.14 -14.27 1.79
C GLY A 80 0.06 -13.34 2.04
N THR A 81 0.30 -12.39 1.14
CA THR A 81 1.36 -11.38 1.31
C THR A 81 1.07 -10.43 2.46
N SER A 82 -0.16 -9.95 2.63
CA SER A 82 -0.53 -9.04 3.72
C SER A 82 -0.37 -9.70 5.10
N GLY A 83 -0.68 -10.99 5.23
CA GLY A 83 -0.44 -11.73 6.48
C GLY A 83 1.04 -11.88 6.82
N ARG A 84 1.90 -12.08 5.81
CA ARG A 84 3.36 -12.11 5.98
C ARG A 84 3.91 -10.74 6.40
N LEU A 85 3.39 -9.65 5.83
CA LEU A 85 3.73 -8.29 6.27
C LEU A 85 3.26 -8.00 7.70
N ALA A 86 2.07 -8.45 8.08
CA ALA A 86 1.57 -8.35 9.45
C ALA A 86 2.51 -9.04 10.45
N MET A 87 2.94 -10.27 10.15
CA MET A 87 3.91 -10.99 10.98
C MET A 87 5.28 -10.30 11.02
N PHE A 88 5.76 -9.81 9.87
CA PHE A 88 7.02 -9.08 9.77
C PHE A 88 7.01 -7.84 10.68
N LEU A 89 6.00 -6.97 10.54
CA LEU A 89 5.88 -5.77 11.35
C LEU A 89 5.72 -6.09 12.85
N ALA A 90 4.88 -7.07 13.19
CA ALA A 90 4.73 -7.49 14.58
C ALA A 90 6.05 -7.97 15.21
N ARG A 91 6.96 -8.57 14.43
CA ARG A 91 8.29 -8.98 14.92
C ARG A 91 9.26 -7.82 15.05
N GLU A 92 9.24 -6.86 14.13
CA GLU A 92 10.17 -5.74 14.15
C GLU A 92 9.87 -4.73 15.28
N PHE A 93 8.61 -4.63 15.72
CA PHE A 93 8.20 -3.68 16.76
C PHE A 93 8.05 -4.29 18.17
N ASN A 94 8.34 -5.59 18.36
CA ASN A 94 8.36 -6.26 19.68
C ASN A 94 9.81 -6.50 20.14
#